data_AF-A0A2W4J2X2-F1
#
_entry.id   AF-A0A2W4J2X2-F1
#
_cell.length_a   1.000
_cell.length_b   1.000
_cell.length_c   1.000
_cell.angle_alpha   90.00
_cell.angle_beta   90.00
_cell.angle_gamma   90.00
#
_symmetry.space_group_name_H-M   'P 1'
#
loop_
_entity.id
_entity.type
_entity.pdbx_description
1 polymer ?
#
loop_
_entity_poly.entity_id
_entity_poly.type
_entity_poly.pdbx_seq_one_letter_code
_entity_poly.pdbx_strand_id
1 'polypeptide(L)'
;MARRYRTEPEVDQLWEEFHSWVNLNSGQLRAWLMTRGSGEDAFADAKLNMDSRSAAIMQLLGKRKVDLTNDDIEMMAEVVDEIRALVAQPPAQGASDDEWRRALLDLGHDPLREPQKSAHPEEGVETPRGQ
;
A
#
# COMPACT_ATOMS: atom_id res chain seq x y z
N MET A 1 -7.01 12.62 15.96
CA MET A 1 -8.29 13.37 15.90
C MET A 1 -9.02 12.87 14.65
N ALA A 2 -10.06 12.05 14.77
CA ALA A 2 -10.75 11.50 13.59
C ALA A 2 -11.54 12.62 12.89
N ARG A 3 -11.16 12.92 11.65
CA ARG A 3 -11.84 13.88 10.78
C ARG A 3 -13.16 13.25 10.37
N ARG A 4 -14.29 13.72 10.90
CA ARG A 4 -15.62 13.24 10.50
C ARG A 4 -15.96 13.83 9.13
N TYR A 5 -15.70 13.06 8.07
CA TYR A 5 -16.17 13.35 6.72
C TYR A 5 -17.71 13.37 6.75
N ARG A 6 -18.32 14.54 6.58
CA ARG A 6 -19.76 14.73 6.80
C ARG A 6 -20.53 14.78 5.48
N THR A 7 -19.84 14.99 4.37
CA THR A 7 -20.46 15.26 3.07
C THR A 7 -19.83 14.43 1.94
N GLU A 8 -20.65 14.07 0.95
CA GLU A 8 -20.20 13.38 -0.28
C GLU A 8 -18.97 14.01 -0.96
N PRO A 9 -18.85 15.35 -1.12
CA PRO A 9 -17.65 15.96 -1.70
C PRO A 9 -16.39 15.81 -0.84
N GLU A 10 -16.49 15.72 0.48
CA GLU A 10 -15.31 15.45 1.32
C GLU A 10 -14.83 14.01 1.18
N VAL A 11 -15.77 13.06 1.05
CA VAL A 11 -15.46 11.65 0.79
C VAL A 11 -14.84 11.47 -0.59
N ASP A 12 -15.32 12.21 -1.59
CA ASP A 12 -14.74 12.22 -2.93
C ASP A 12 -13.28 12.68 -2.94
N GLN A 13 -12.99 13.80 -2.29
CA GLN A 13 -11.63 14.30 -2.14
C GLN A 13 -10.72 13.31 -1.40
N LEU A 14 -11.21 12.70 -0.32
CA LEU A 14 -10.46 11.68 0.40
C LEU A 14 -10.20 10.45 -0.47
N TRP A 15 -11.18 10.03 -1.25
CA TRP A 15 -11.04 8.90 -2.16
C TRP A 15 -9.94 9.14 -3.19
N GLU A 16 -9.93 10.32 -3.81
CA GLU A 16 -8.87 10.70 -4.74
C GLU A 16 -7.51 10.80 -4.05
N GLU A 17 -7.45 11.38 -2.84
CA GLU A 17 -6.22 11.50 -2.06
C GLU A 17 -5.67 10.12 -1.67
N PHE A 18 -6.52 9.20 -1.20
CA PHE A 18 -6.16 7.83 -0.89
C PHE A 18 -5.57 7.10 -2.11
N HIS A 19 -6.24 7.18 -3.27
CA HIS A 19 -5.73 6.57 -4.49
C HIS A 19 -4.47 7.26 -5.05
N SER A 20 -4.23 8.52 -4.70
CA SER A 20 -3.00 9.23 -5.05
C SER A 20 -1.81 8.81 -4.19
N TRP A 21 -2.04 8.47 -2.91
CA TRP A 21 -0.97 8.03 -2.00
C TRP A 21 -0.72 6.52 -2.11
N VAL A 22 -1.77 5.71 -2.24
CA VAL A 22 -1.66 4.24 -2.32
C VAL A 22 -1.31 3.84 -3.75
N ASN A 23 -0.01 3.83 -4.04
CA ASN A 23 0.55 3.52 -5.35
C ASN A 23 0.57 2.02 -5.67
N LEU A 24 0.30 1.13 -4.71
CA LEU A 24 0.24 -0.32 -4.92
C LEU A 24 -1.21 -0.80 -5.12
N ASN A 25 -1.41 -1.74 -6.03
CA ASN A 25 -2.68 -2.46 -6.13
C ASN A 25 -2.74 -3.61 -5.11
N SER A 26 -3.95 -4.14 -4.87
CA SER A 26 -4.21 -5.23 -3.93
C SER A 26 -3.38 -6.50 -4.21
N GLY A 27 -3.07 -6.80 -5.47
CA GLY A 27 -2.21 -7.92 -5.86
C GLY A 27 -0.73 -7.69 -5.47
N GLN A 28 -0.21 -6.48 -5.67
CA GLN A 28 1.15 -6.11 -5.30
C GLN A 28 1.32 -6.07 -3.77
N LEU A 29 0.36 -5.49 -3.06
CA LEU A 29 0.35 -5.46 -1.59
C LEU A 29 0.32 -6.89 -1.03
N ARG A 30 -0.51 -7.78 -1.60
CA ARG A 30 -0.52 -9.20 -1.22
C ARG A 30 0.82 -9.89 -1.44
N ALA A 31 1.47 -9.67 -2.59
CA ALA A 31 2.77 -10.25 -2.89
C ALA A 31 3.86 -9.76 -1.92
N TRP A 32 3.80 -8.47 -1.57
CA TRP A 32 4.66 -7.87 -0.55
C TRP A 32 4.48 -8.52 0.82
N LEU A 33 3.24 -8.66 1.30
CA LEU A 33 2.94 -9.29 2.59
C LEU A 33 3.41 -10.75 2.67
N MET A 34 3.28 -11.50 1.57
CA MET A 34 3.81 -12.87 1.47
C MET A 34 5.35 -12.90 1.60
N THR A 35 6.03 -11.90 1.04
CA THR A 35 7.49 -11.76 1.13
C THR A 35 7.92 -11.38 2.54
N ARG A 36 7.21 -10.43 3.19
CA ARG A 36 7.44 -10.05 4.59
C ARG A 36 7.29 -11.24 5.54
N GLY A 37 6.25 -12.05 5.34
CA GLY A 37 6.00 -13.26 6.12
C GLY A 37 6.97 -14.42 5.85
N SER A 38 7.93 -14.27 4.92
CA SER A 38 8.99 -15.25 4.65
C SER A 38 10.38 -14.80 5.10
N GLY A 39 10.52 -13.59 5.67
CA GLY A 39 11.77 -13.17 6.32
C GLY A 39 12.07 -14.03 7.55
N GLU A 40 13.34 -14.13 7.93
CA GLU A 40 13.94 -15.10 8.89
C GLU A 40 13.26 -15.28 10.26
N ASP A 41 12.21 -14.52 10.58
CA ASP A 41 11.33 -14.66 11.75
C ASP A 41 10.11 -15.60 11.50
N ALA A 42 9.93 -16.10 10.27
CA ALA A 42 8.80 -16.93 9.83
C ALA A 42 8.75 -18.35 10.44
N PHE A 43 9.70 -18.73 11.28
CA PHE A 43 9.75 -20.05 11.92
C PHE A 43 8.89 -20.17 13.20
N ALA A 44 8.23 -19.10 13.65
CA ALA A 44 7.43 -19.16 14.88
C ALA A 44 5.91 -19.25 14.66
N ASP A 45 5.34 -18.66 13.60
CA ASP A 45 3.89 -18.72 13.39
C ASP A 45 3.54 -18.43 11.92
N ALA A 46 3.49 -19.48 11.09
CA ALA A 46 3.05 -19.40 9.69
C ALA A 46 1.54 -19.14 9.55
N LYS A 47 0.87 -18.62 10.60
CA LYS A 47 -0.53 -18.22 10.57
C LYS A 47 -0.59 -16.70 10.44
N LEU A 48 -0.28 -16.25 9.22
CA LEU A 48 -0.68 -14.93 8.73
C LEU A 48 -0.15 -13.77 9.59
N ASN A 49 1.10 -13.36 9.36
CA ASN A 49 1.51 -11.96 9.56
C ASN A 49 0.80 -11.04 8.54
N MET A 50 -0.50 -11.23 8.34
CA MET A 50 -1.39 -10.20 7.79
C MET A 50 -1.67 -9.28 8.96
N ASP A 51 -0.95 -8.16 9.01
CA ASP A 51 -1.37 -7.09 9.88
C ASP A 51 -2.83 -6.76 9.54
N SER A 52 -3.70 -6.71 10.55
CA SER A 52 -5.14 -6.49 10.35
C SER A 52 -5.39 -5.23 9.51
N ARG A 53 -4.45 -4.28 9.57
CA ARG A 53 -4.48 -3.03 8.80
C ARG A 53 -4.21 -3.25 7.31
N SER A 54 -3.14 -3.93 6.91
CA SER A 54 -2.84 -4.13 5.49
C SER A 54 -3.85 -5.06 4.80
N ALA A 55 -4.48 -5.98 5.55
CA ALA A 55 -5.66 -6.72 5.09
C ALA A 55 -6.88 -5.81 4.85
N ALA A 56 -7.12 -4.83 5.71
CA ALA A 56 -8.23 -3.89 5.54
C ALA A 56 -8.01 -2.92 4.36
N ILE A 57 -6.78 -2.45 4.14
CA ILE A 57 -6.41 -1.66 2.95
C ILE A 57 -6.68 -2.43 1.65
N MET A 58 -6.37 -3.73 1.61
CA MET A 58 -6.70 -4.57 0.44
C MET A 58 -8.21 -4.65 0.18
N GLN A 59 -9.03 -4.73 1.25
CA GLN A 59 -10.48 -4.71 1.11
C GLN A 59 -10.98 -3.36 0.59
N LEU A 60 -10.43 -2.25 1.08
CA LEU A 60 -10.74 -0.89 0.60
C LEU A 60 -10.42 -0.72 -0.89
N LEU A 61 -9.24 -1.18 -1.34
CA LEU A 61 -8.83 -1.15 -2.74
C LEU A 61 -9.75 -1.97 -3.66
N GLY A 62 -10.47 -2.97 -3.13
CA GLY A 62 -11.44 -3.78 -3.86
C GLY A 62 -12.87 -3.24 -3.83
N LYS A 63 -13.16 -2.25 -2.97
CA LYS A 63 -14.49 -1.65 -2.83
C LYS A 63 -14.72 -0.55 -3.85
N ARG A 64 -15.98 -0.23 -4.10
CA ARG A 64 -16.38 0.95 -4.89
C ARG A 64 -16.64 2.11 -3.95
N LYS A 65 -16.37 3.34 -4.39
CA LYS A 65 -16.67 4.57 -3.63
C LYS A 65 -18.11 4.62 -3.07
N VAL A 66 -19.07 4.11 -3.84
CA VAL A 66 -20.50 4.07 -3.45
C VAL A 66 -20.83 3.03 -2.37
N ASP A 67 -19.93 2.08 -2.13
CA ASP A 67 -20.07 0.99 -1.16
C ASP A 67 -19.29 1.27 0.14
N LEU A 68 -18.64 2.43 0.23
CA LEU A 68 -17.87 2.81 1.41
C LEU A 68 -18.78 3.07 2.60
N THR A 69 -18.42 2.47 3.72
CA THR A 69 -19.02 2.74 5.02
C THR A 69 -18.28 3.87 5.73
N ASN A 70 -18.87 4.38 6.81
CA ASN A 70 -18.22 5.42 7.61
C ASN A 70 -16.87 4.94 8.21
N ASP A 71 -16.79 3.64 8.54
CA ASP A 71 -15.56 3.00 9.03
C ASP A 71 -14.48 2.94 7.93
N ASP A 72 -14.89 2.58 6.70
CA ASP A 72 -14.00 2.59 5.54
C ASP A 72 -13.42 3.99 5.28
N ILE A 73 -14.26 5.02 5.41
CA ILE A 73 -13.87 6.43 5.25
C ILE A 73 -12.86 6.86 6.32
N GLU A 74 -13.12 6.51 7.59
CA GLU A 74 -12.18 6.81 8.67
C GLU A 74 -10.85 6.09 8.47
N MET A 75 -10.88 4.83 8.04
CA MET A 75 -9.68 4.07 7.75
C MET A 75 -8.87 4.65 6.60
N MET A 76 -9.50 5.05 5.49
CA MET A 76 -8.81 5.72 4.38
C MET A 76 -8.09 6.99 4.86
N ALA A 77 -8.75 7.79 5.69
CA ALA A 77 -8.18 9.01 6.23
C ALA A 77 -6.98 8.74 7.15
N GLU A 78 -7.07 7.73 8.01
CA GLU A 78 -5.95 7.32 8.86
C GLU A 78 -4.77 6.85 8.01
N VAL A 79 -5.01 6.02 7.00
CA VAL A 79 -3.94 5.53 6.11
C VAL A 79 -3.24 6.67 5.38
N VAL A 80 -4.00 7.63 4.84
CA VAL A 80 -3.43 8.82 4.18
C VAL A 80 -2.59 9.65 5.16
N ASP A 81 -3.10 9.88 6.37
CA ASP A 81 -2.38 10.65 7.39
C ASP A 81 -1.09 9.94 7.83
N GLU A 82 -1.12 8.62 8.00
CA GLU A 82 0.07 7.82 8.33
C GLU A 82 1.12 7.86 7.22
N ILE A 83 0.72 7.67 5.96
CA ILE A 83 1.64 7.78 4.81
C ILE A 83 2.26 9.18 4.79
N ARG A 84 1.43 10.22 4.96
CA ARG A 84 1.89 11.61 4.96
C ARG A 84 2.85 11.89 6.11
N ALA A 85 2.57 11.38 7.30
CA ALA A 85 3.42 11.55 8.48
C ALA A 85 4.78 10.85 8.30
N LEU A 86 4.78 9.63 7.73
CA LEU A 86 6.00 8.88 7.40
C LEU A 86 6.83 9.58 6.32
N VAL A 87 6.19 10.08 5.27
CA VAL A 87 6.86 10.81 4.19
C VAL A 87 7.37 12.18 4.65
N ALA A 88 6.65 12.86 5.55
CA ALA A 88 7.06 14.14 6.11
C ALA A 88 8.23 14.01 7.10
N GLN A 89 8.40 12.83 7.71
CA GLN A 89 9.47 12.55 8.68
C GLN A 89 10.30 11.35 8.22
N PRO A 90 11.05 11.48 7.11
CA PRO A 90 11.88 10.38 6.64
C PRO A 90 13.05 10.13 7.60
N PRO A 91 13.51 8.88 7.72
CA PRO A 91 14.70 8.55 8.50
C PRO A 91 15.95 9.20 7.89
N ALA A 92 17.04 9.25 8.65
CA ALA A 92 18.32 9.82 8.18
C ALA A 92 18.83 9.17 6.88
N GLN A 93 18.50 7.89 6.67
CA GLN A 93 18.87 7.10 5.50
C GLN A 93 17.86 7.22 4.34
N GLY A 94 16.75 7.95 4.56
CA GLY A 94 15.68 8.18 3.59
C GLY A 94 15.13 6.89 3.00
N ALA A 95 14.98 6.85 1.68
CA ALA A 95 14.47 5.69 0.96
C ALA A 95 15.42 4.47 0.96
N SER A 96 16.63 4.62 1.50
CA SER A 96 17.57 3.52 1.70
C SER A 96 17.31 2.75 3.00
N ASP A 97 16.40 3.25 3.85
CA ASP A 97 16.00 2.59 5.08
C ASP A 97 14.95 1.51 4.80
N ASP A 98 15.34 0.26 4.98
CA ASP A 98 14.46 -0.90 4.78
C ASP A 98 13.23 -0.88 5.69
N GLU A 99 13.35 -0.44 6.93
CA GLU A 99 12.25 -0.46 7.90
C GLU A 99 11.18 0.57 7.57
N TRP A 100 11.60 1.82 7.29
CA TRP A 100 10.70 2.87 6.82
C TRP A 100 10.02 2.50 5.50
N ARG A 101 10.78 1.92 4.56
CA ARG A 101 10.21 1.44 3.29
C ARG A 101 9.19 0.34 3.52
N ARG A 102 9.48 -0.63 4.40
CA ARG A 102 8.55 -1.71 4.75
C ARG A 102 7.25 -1.18 5.36
N ALA A 103 7.34 -0.15 6.21
CA ALA A 103 6.17 0.49 6.81
C ALA A 103 5.27 1.18 5.75
N LEU A 104 5.88 1.92 4.81
CA LEU A 104 5.12 2.51 3.70
C LEU A 104 4.48 1.45 2.80
N LEU A 105 5.22 0.37 2.51
CA LEU A 105 4.72 -0.73 1.70
C LEU A 105 3.55 -1.47 2.37
N ASP A 106 3.53 -1.59 3.70
CA ASP A 106 2.39 -2.15 4.44
C ASP A 106 1.12 -1.30 4.24
N LEU A 107 1.28 0.03 4.13
CA LEU A 107 0.19 0.96 3.81
C LEU A 107 -0.17 0.99 2.31
N GLY A 108 0.56 0.25 1.46
CA GLY A 108 0.36 0.26 0.01
C GLY A 108 1.05 1.42 -0.71
N HIS A 109 1.99 2.12 -0.07
CA HIS A 109 2.82 3.17 -0.67
C HIS A 109 4.24 2.64 -0.92
N ASP A 110 4.76 2.76 -2.14
CA ASP A 110 6.18 2.48 -2.41
C ASP A 110 6.92 3.79 -2.69
N PRO A 111 7.87 4.21 -1.83
CA PRO A 111 8.61 5.46 -2.02
C PRO A 111 9.63 5.40 -3.17
N LEU A 112 9.95 4.19 -3.66
CA LEU A 112 10.84 4.00 -4.82
C LEU A 112 10.08 3.93 -6.15
N ARG A 113 8.74 3.87 -6.14
CA ARG A 113 7.95 4.02 -7.36
C ARG A 113 8.04 5.47 -7.81
N GLU A 114 8.77 5.70 -8.89
CA GLU A 114 8.67 6.95 -9.64
C GLU A 114 7.20 7.18 -10.03
N PRO A 115 6.69 8.43 -10.01
CA PRO A 115 5.37 8.75 -10.54
C PRO A 115 5.36 8.29 -12.00
N GLN A 116 4.47 7.35 -12.31
CA GLN A 116 4.62 6.46 -13.45
C GLN A 116 4.74 7.25 -14.77
N LYS A 117 5.93 7.25 -15.37
CA LYS A 117 6.02 7.02 -16.81
C LYS A 117 6.04 5.50 -16.96
N SER A 118 4.92 4.95 -17.40
CA SER A 118 4.80 3.55 -17.78
C SER A 118 5.85 3.22 -18.84
N ALA A 119 7.00 2.72 -18.43
CA ALA A 119 7.84 1.89 -19.28
C ALA A 119 7.42 0.45 -18.97
N HIS A 120 6.43 -0.04 -19.73
CA HIS A 120 6.42 -1.46 -20.03
C HIS A 120 7.75 -1.75 -20.75
N PRO A 121 8.46 -2.78 -20.31
CA PRO A 121 8.98 -3.69 -21.30
C PRO A 121 8.40 -5.06 -20.99
N GLU A 122 7.48 -5.48 -21.84
CA GLU A 122 7.22 -6.90 -22.08
C GLU A 122 8.50 -7.47 -22.70
N GLU A 123 9.53 -7.75 -21.89
CA GLU A 123 10.67 -8.54 -22.36
C GLU A 123 10.22 -10.00 -22.36
N GLY A 124 9.78 -10.42 -23.53
CA GLY A 124 9.53 -11.81 -23.86
C GLY A 124 10.73 -12.67 -23.46
N VAL A 125 10.41 -13.75 -22.76
CA VAL A 125 11.28 -14.90 -22.50
C VAL A 125 12.05 -15.32 -23.77
N GLU A 126 13.31 -14.91 -23.86
CA GLU A 126 14.25 -15.52 -24.79
C GLU A 126 14.71 -16.85 -24.20
N THR A 127 14.23 -17.94 -24.77
CA THR A 127 14.83 -19.26 -24.61
C THR A 127 15.11 -19.84 -25.98
N PRO A 128 16.33 -19.69 -26.53
CA PRO A 128 16.78 -20.58 -27.58
C PRO A 128 17.47 -21.79 -26.95
N ARG A 129 16.67 -22.82 -26.62
CA ARG A 129 17.19 -24.19 -26.55
C ARG A 129 17.15 -24.76 -27.97
N GLY A 130 18.31 -25.02 -28.56
CA GLY A 130 18.38 -25.90 -29.73
C GLY A 130 19.60 -25.65 -30.62
N GLN A 131 20.68 -26.37 -30.33
CA GLN A 131 21.60 -26.96 -31.32
C GLN A 131 22.01 -28.33 -30.77
#